data_AF-A0A177LQT1-F1
#
_entry.id   AF-A0A177LQT1-F1
#
_cell.length_a   1.000
_cell.length_b   1.000
_cell.length_c   1.000
_cell.angle_alpha   90.00
_cell.angle_beta   90.00
_cell.angle_gamma   90.00
#
_symmetry.space_group_name_H-M   'P 1'
#
loop_
_entity.id
_entity.type
_entity.pdbx_description
1 polymer ?
#
loop_
_entity_poly.entity_id
_entity_poly.type
_entity_poly.pdbx_seq_one_letter_code
_entity_poly.pdbx_strand_id
1 'polypeptide(L)'
;MAKFQPKIYSLSTLNIRQHFNSDYRFNDFRTDFSGESGSGKILIADFIQLLLVGSRVFKSGTEGVSNRDTSGLVLKNGGGKYGRGYIFINIEIQSRKYITLGGYLDTTSSQMQFFIIQAGYDFDETLLPMNEPVFYKDLLLDGQIETLENLEKRFSEKGYLKGVNNKKYHHLFLTTVYSP
;
A
#
# COMPACT_ATOMS: atom_id res chain seq x y z
N MET A 1 6.95 31.21 7.13
CA MET A 1 6.63 29.83 7.52
C MET A 1 7.22 28.88 6.49
N ALA A 2 7.92 27.83 6.89
CA ALA A 2 8.37 26.81 5.94
C ALA A 2 7.15 26.09 5.36
N LYS A 3 7.13 25.92 4.04
CA LYS A 3 6.07 25.16 3.34
C LYS A 3 6.21 23.69 3.72
N PHE A 4 5.10 23.05 4.12
CA PHE A 4 5.08 21.62 4.42
C PHE A 4 5.45 20.82 3.17
N GLN A 5 6.33 19.82 3.33
CA GLN A 5 6.69 18.91 2.25
C GLN A 5 6.03 17.55 2.51
N PRO A 6 5.27 17.01 1.54
CA PRO A 6 4.69 15.68 1.65
C PRO A 6 5.74 14.62 1.92
N LYS A 7 5.40 13.66 2.79
CA LYS A 7 6.31 12.60 3.21
C LYS A 7 5.58 11.27 3.35
N ILE A 8 6.29 10.18 3.07
CA ILE A 8 5.78 8.84 3.38
C ILE A 8 5.87 8.66 4.90
N TYR A 9 4.71 8.56 5.53
CA TYR A 9 4.57 8.47 6.98
C TYR A 9 4.73 7.04 7.49
N SER A 10 4.16 6.08 6.76
CA SER A 10 4.26 4.66 7.12
C SER A 10 4.05 3.75 5.93
N LEU A 11 4.47 2.50 6.08
CA LEU A 11 4.18 1.37 5.21
C LEU A 11 3.52 0.28 6.03
N SER A 12 2.40 -0.26 5.55
CA SER A 12 1.67 -1.34 6.20
C SER A 12 1.50 -2.51 5.26
N THR A 13 1.55 -3.71 5.83
CA THR A 13 1.40 -4.97 5.09
C THR A 13 0.41 -5.88 5.80
N LEU A 14 -0.48 -6.51 5.03
CA LEU A 14 -1.47 -7.47 5.51
C LEU A 14 -1.30 -8.76 4.73
N ASN A 15 -1.00 -9.86 5.42
CA ASN A 15 -0.80 -11.20 4.85
C ASN A 15 0.27 -11.27 3.71
N ILE A 16 1.37 -10.54 3.91
CA ILE A 16 2.52 -10.53 3.02
C ILE A 16 3.66 -11.36 3.62
N ARG A 17 4.31 -12.19 2.80
CA ARG A 17 5.43 -13.05 3.21
C ARG A 17 6.57 -12.20 3.76
N GLN A 18 7.21 -12.66 4.84
CA GLN A 18 8.29 -11.98 5.59
C GLN A 18 7.89 -10.67 6.28
N HIS A 19 6.76 -10.07 5.92
CA HIS A 19 6.21 -8.86 6.51
C HIS A 19 4.73 -9.11 6.86
N PHE A 20 4.48 -10.09 7.72
CA PHE A 20 3.12 -10.52 8.06
C PHE A 20 2.50 -9.55 9.05
N ASN A 21 1.45 -8.85 8.63
CA ASN A 21 0.63 -7.98 9.48
C ASN A 21 1.48 -6.96 10.25
N SER A 22 2.21 -6.15 9.50
CA SER A 22 3.20 -5.21 10.03
C SER A 22 2.84 -3.78 9.67
N ASP A 23 3.09 -2.86 10.60
CA ASP A 23 3.08 -1.41 10.36
C ASP A 23 4.49 -0.85 10.63
N TYR A 24 5.10 -0.28 9.61
CA TYR A 24 6.39 0.40 9.69
C TYR A 24 6.16 1.90 9.70
N ARG A 25 6.44 2.54 10.83
CA ARG A 25 6.45 4.01 10.92
C ARG A 25 7.79 4.53 10.45
N PHE A 26 7.78 5.45 9.49
CA PHE A 26 9.00 6.07 9.01
C PHE A 26 9.35 7.30 9.85
N ASN A 27 10.63 7.45 10.13
CA ASN A 27 11.20 8.67 10.68
C ASN A 27 11.35 9.70 9.56
N ASP A 28 11.08 10.97 9.89
CA ASP A 28 11.11 12.10 8.96
C ASP A 28 12.47 12.33 8.30
N PHE A 29 13.56 11.95 8.98
CA PHE A 29 14.92 12.11 8.47
C PHE A 29 15.46 10.83 7.84
N ARG A 30 15.45 9.72 8.59
CA ARG A 30 16.03 8.45 8.14
C ARG A 30 15.42 7.26 8.86
N THR A 31 15.01 6.27 8.09
CA THR A 31 14.58 4.95 8.60
C THR A 31 15.54 3.88 8.08
N ASP A 32 16.20 3.16 8.99
CA ASP A 32 17.09 2.06 8.66
C ASP A 32 16.40 0.71 8.90
N PHE A 33 16.49 -0.19 7.92
CA PHE A 33 16.04 -1.57 8.07
C PHE A 33 17.24 -2.49 8.27
N SER A 34 17.43 -2.97 9.49
CA SER A 34 18.50 -3.90 9.88
C SER A 34 17.96 -5.33 10.06
N GLY A 35 18.84 -6.33 9.90
CA GLY A 35 18.51 -7.74 10.12
C GLY A 35 19.41 -8.66 9.30
N GLU A 36 19.31 -9.97 9.54
CA GLU A 36 20.13 -10.99 8.87
C GLU A 36 19.81 -11.13 7.37
N SER A 37 20.72 -11.75 6.61
CA SER A 37 20.44 -12.09 5.21
C SER A 37 19.17 -12.93 5.10
N GLY A 38 18.33 -12.66 4.08
CA GLY A 38 17.06 -13.36 3.91
C GLY A 38 15.89 -12.87 4.77
N SER A 39 16.09 -11.89 5.67
CA SER A 39 15.04 -11.36 6.55
C SER A 39 13.94 -10.52 5.86
N GLY A 40 13.99 -10.38 4.54
CA GLY A 40 12.98 -9.61 3.78
C GLY A 40 13.25 -8.11 3.62
N LYS A 41 14.36 -7.54 4.13
CA LYS A 41 14.65 -6.09 4.02
C LYS A 41 14.46 -5.49 2.62
N ILE A 42 14.90 -6.22 1.58
CA ILE A 42 14.81 -5.78 0.19
C ILE A 42 13.34 -5.67 -0.26
N LEU A 43 12.46 -6.51 0.29
CA LEU A 43 11.03 -6.46 -0.03
C LEU A 43 10.40 -5.13 0.38
N ILE A 44 10.86 -4.47 1.44
CA ILE A 44 10.34 -3.16 1.85
C ILE A 44 10.58 -2.12 0.75
N ALA A 45 11.77 -2.12 0.15
CA ALA A 45 12.07 -1.26 -1.00
C ALA A 45 11.23 -1.66 -2.22
N ASP A 46 11.11 -2.97 -2.49
CA ASP A 46 10.30 -3.50 -3.59
C ASP A 46 8.82 -3.08 -3.44
N PHE A 47 8.26 -3.09 -2.22
CA PHE A 47 6.89 -2.69 -1.91
C PHE A 47 6.64 -1.21 -2.24
N ILE A 48 7.54 -0.33 -1.82
CA ILE A 48 7.45 1.10 -2.11
C ILE A 48 7.54 1.33 -3.62
N GLN A 49 8.49 0.68 -4.31
CA GLN A 49 8.61 0.78 -5.77
C GLN A 49 7.35 0.27 -6.48
N LEU A 50 6.81 -0.85 -6.04
CA LEU A 50 5.62 -1.46 -6.63
C LEU A 50 4.40 -0.52 -6.49
N LEU A 51 4.26 0.16 -5.35
CA LEU A 51 3.19 1.15 -5.15
C LEU A 51 3.39 2.45 -5.94
N LEU A 52 4.63 2.89 -6.18
CA LEU A 52 4.91 4.17 -6.86
C LEU A 52 5.03 4.06 -8.38
N VAL A 53 5.37 2.88 -8.90
CA VAL A 53 5.67 2.66 -10.33
C VAL A 53 4.74 1.62 -10.97
N GLY A 54 4.28 0.66 -10.18
CA GLY A 54 3.41 -0.43 -10.63
C GLY A 54 4.11 -1.66 -11.19
N SER A 55 3.35 -2.76 -11.22
CA SER A 55 3.86 -4.11 -11.48
C SER A 55 4.44 -4.32 -12.87
N ARG A 56 4.06 -3.50 -13.87
CA ARG A 56 4.51 -3.67 -15.27
C ARG A 56 5.97 -3.29 -15.50
N VAL A 57 6.51 -2.39 -14.68
CA VAL A 57 7.88 -1.86 -14.83
C VAL A 57 8.75 -2.22 -13.61
N PHE A 58 8.15 -2.87 -12.60
CA PHE A 58 8.84 -3.34 -11.41
C PHE A 58 9.96 -4.33 -11.76
N LYS A 59 11.15 -4.07 -11.23
CA LYS A 59 12.31 -4.98 -11.27
C LYS A 59 12.87 -5.06 -9.87
N SER A 60 12.84 -6.25 -9.27
CA SER A 60 13.43 -6.44 -7.93
C SER A 60 14.94 -6.22 -7.98
N GLY A 61 15.49 -5.54 -6.97
CA GLY A 61 16.92 -5.21 -6.89
C GLY A 61 17.87 -6.39 -6.65
N THR A 62 17.36 -7.62 -6.59
CA THR A 62 18.19 -8.84 -6.50
C THR A 62 18.16 -9.59 -7.83
N GLU A 63 19.20 -9.45 -8.64
CA GLU A 63 19.35 -10.13 -9.94
C GLU A 63 19.48 -11.68 -9.85
N GLY A 64 19.58 -12.25 -8.63
CA GLY A 64 19.87 -13.67 -8.43
C GLY A 64 18.68 -14.62 -8.23
N VAL A 65 17.42 -14.15 -8.26
CA VAL A 65 16.25 -15.03 -8.08
C VAL A 65 15.23 -14.75 -9.18
N SER A 66 15.11 -15.71 -10.11
CA SER A 66 14.19 -15.70 -11.23
C SER A 66 12.74 -15.44 -10.79
N ASN A 67 12.08 -14.49 -11.47
CA ASN A 67 10.64 -14.18 -11.40
C ASN A 67 10.03 -14.12 -10.00
N ARG A 68 10.27 -13.02 -9.28
CA ARG A 68 9.32 -12.57 -8.24
C ARG A 68 8.08 -11.97 -8.92
N ASP A 69 7.28 -12.83 -9.53
CA ASP A 69 5.91 -12.48 -9.86
C ASP A 69 5.18 -12.09 -8.56
N THR A 70 4.30 -11.09 -8.60
CA THR A 70 3.67 -10.54 -7.39
C THR A 70 2.86 -11.60 -6.63
N SER A 71 2.45 -12.66 -7.33
CA SER A 71 1.85 -13.89 -6.81
C SER A 71 2.67 -14.59 -5.71
N GLY A 72 3.99 -14.42 -5.68
CA GLY A 72 4.89 -14.98 -4.66
C GLY A 72 5.00 -14.17 -3.36
N LEU A 73 4.40 -12.98 -3.29
CA LEU A 73 4.44 -12.10 -2.12
C LEU A 73 3.36 -12.44 -1.09
N VAL A 74 2.21 -12.94 -1.55
CA VAL A 74 1.06 -13.23 -0.68
C VAL A 74 1.20 -14.62 -0.06
N LEU A 75 0.91 -14.73 1.24
CA LEU A 75 0.86 -16.04 1.90
C LEU A 75 -0.40 -16.79 1.46
N LYS A 76 -0.23 -18.06 1.08
CA LYS A 76 -1.34 -18.99 0.81
C LYS A 76 -1.98 -19.39 2.13
N ASN A 77 -3.32 -19.42 2.18
CA ASN A 77 -4.03 -19.92 3.35
C ASN A 77 -3.84 -21.45 3.47
N GLY A 78 -3.78 -21.96 4.71
CA GLY A 78 -3.75 -23.40 4.98
C GLY A 78 -4.97 -24.08 4.35
N GLY A 79 -4.75 -25.16 3.59
CA GLY A 79 -5.83 -25.93 2.94
C GLY A 79 -6.14 -25.55 1.48
N GLY A 80 -5.29 -24.78 0.80
CA GLY A 80 -5.42 -24.56 -0.66
C GLY A 80 -6.42 -23.48 -1.07
N LYS A 81 -6.92 -22.67 -0.14
CA LYS A 81 -7.68 -21.46 -0.48
C LYS A 81 -6.77 -20.32 -0.95
N TYR A 82 -7.28 -19.49 -1.86
CA TYR A 82 -6.60 -18.32 -2.40
C TYR A 82 -6.11 -17.39 -1.27
N GLY A 83 -4.83 -17.03 -1.32
CA GLY A 83 -4.25 -16.04 -0.43
C GLY A 83 -4.55 -14.63 -0.93
N ARG A 84 -4.87 -13.71 -0.02
CA ARG A 84 -5.10 -12.28 -0.30
C ARG A 84 -4.15 -11.46 0.54
N GLY A 85 -3.60 -10.38 0.00
CA GLY A 85 -2.68 -9.52 0.71
C GLY A 85 -2.80 -8.07 0.30
N TYR A 86 -2.39 -7.19 1.21
CA TYR A 86 -2.39 -5.75 0.99
C TYR A 86 -1.02 -5.18 1.36
N ILE A 87 -0.58 -4.22 0.55
CA ILE A 87 0.59 -3.39 0.79
C ILE A 87 0.12 -1.96 0.59
N PHE A 88 0.36 -1.07 1.55
CA PHE A 88 -0.06 0.32 1.41
C PHE A 88 0.81 1.27 2.21
N ILE A 89 0.91 2.51 1.74
CA ILE A 89 1.63 3.59 2.39
C ILE A 89 0.67 4.70 2.77
N ASN A 90 0.90 5.31 3.92
CA ASN A 90 0.29 6.60 4.25
C ASN A 90 1.24 7.72 3.82
N ILE A 91 0.72 8.68 3.07
CA ILE A 91 1.40 9.91 2.72
C ILE A 91 0.82 11.02 3.58
N GLU A 92 1.64 11.65 4.40
CA GLU A 92 1.27 12.86 5.12
C GLU A 92 1.46 14.04 4.15
N ILE A 93 0.37 14.67 3.71
CA ILE A 93 0.39 15.77 2.71
C ILE A 93 0.29 17.15 3.36
N GLN A 94 -0.19 17.20 4.60
CA GLN A 94 -0.14 18.34 5.51
C GLN A 94 -0.02 17.79 6.93
N SER A 95 0.31 18.63 7.92
CA SER A 95 0.45 18.16 9.31
C SER A 95 -0.79 17.39 9.77
N ARG A 96 -0.61 16.10 10.08
CA ARG A 96 -1.65 15.15 10.50
C ARG A 96 -2.79 14.96 9.49
N LYS A 97 -2.47 15.07 8.20
CA LYS A 97 -3.42 14.91 7.08
C LYS A 97 -2.88 13.88 6.10
N TYR A 98 -3.63 12.81 5.89
CA TYR A 98 -3.13 11.60 5.26
C TYR A 98 -3.93 11.20 4.02
N ILE A 99 -3.23 10.70 3.02
CA ILE A 99 -3.78 9.92 1.91
C ILE A 99 -3.13 8.55 1.97
N THR A 100 -3.90 7.48 1.83
CA THR A 100 -3.34 6.13 1.72
C THR A 100 -3.33 5.70 0.27
N LEU A 101 -2.17 5.21 -0.18
CA LEU A 101 -2.00 4.59 -1.48
C LEU A 101 -1.67 3.12 -1.29
N GLY A 102 -2.37 2.24 -2.00
CA GLY A 102 -2.23 0.82 -1.76
C GLY A 102 -2.39 -0.07 -2.97
N GLY A 103 -2.00 -1.32 -2.75
CA GLY A 103 -2.04 -2.40 -3.71
C GLY A 103 -2.63 -3.64 -3.07
N TYR A 104 -3.65 -4.19 -3.69
CA TYR A 104 -4.23 -5.49 -3.42
C TYR A 104 -3.54 -6.55 -4.29
N LEU A 105 -3.22 -7.67 -3.67
CA LEU A 105 -2.59 -8.82 -4.28
C LEU A 105 -3.40 -10.07 -3.94
N ASP A 106 -3.51 -10.99 -4.89
CA ASP A 106 -3.99 -12.33 -4.63
C ASP A 106 -3.15 -13.38 -5.34
N THR A 107 -3.28 -14.62 -4.91
CA THR A 107 -2.49 -15.73 -5.45
C THR A 107 -2.92 -16.18 -6.85
N THR A 108 -3.97 -15.58 -7.42
CA THR A 108 -4.52 -15.92 -8.76
C THR A 108 -4.10 -14.94 -9.84
N SER A 109 -3.60 -13.77 -9.45
CA SER A 109 -3.18 -12.69 -10.33
C SER A 109 -1.68 -12.42 -10.20
N SER A 110 -1.02 -12.21 -11.34
CA SER A 110 0.33 -11.65 -11.41
C SER A 110 0.35 -10.12 -11.32
N GLN A 111 -0.83 -9.48 -11.35
CA GLN A 111 -0.98 -8.03 -11.31
C GLN A 111 -1.58 -7.57 -9.99
N MET A 112 -0.96 -6.52 -9.45
CA MET A 112 -1.49 -5.74 -8.34
C MET A 112 -2.68 -4.89 -8.80
N GLN A 113 -3.74 -4.89 -8.00
CA GLN A 113 -4.85 -3.96 -8.16
C GLN A 113 -4.62 -2.76 -7.24
N PHE A 114 -4.58 -1.55 -7.80
CA PHE A 114 -4.35 -0.36 -7.01
C PHE A 114 -5.63 0.09 -6.31
N PHE A 115 -5.45 0.69 -5.13
CA PHE A 115 -6.52 1.38 -4.42
C PHE A 115 -5.99 2.64 -3.74
N ILE A 116 -6.92 3.54 -3.42
CA ILE A 116 -6.66 4.76 -2.67
C ILE A 116 -7.63 4.83 -1.50
N ILE A 117 -7.18 5.36 -0.36
CA ILE A 117 -8.04 5.72 0.76
C ILE A 117 -7.91 7.22 1.03
N GLN A 118 -9.06 7.89 1.12
CA GLN A 118 -9.16 9.32 1.35
C GLN A 118 -10.44 9.66 2.13
N ALA A 119 -10.61 10.91 2.57
CA ALA A 119 -11.81 11.35 3.28
C ALA A 119 -13.03 11.58 2.37
N GLY A 120 -12.82 11.79 1.06
CA GLY A 120 -13.87 12.08 0.09
C GLY A 120 -14.44 10.84 -0.60
N TYR A 121 -15.72 10.89 -0.95
CA TYR A 121 -16.37 9.87 -1.79
C TYR A 121 -15.99 9.96 -3.27
N ASP A 122 -15.62 11.16 -3.73
CA ASP A 122 -15.28 11.44 -5.12
C ASP A 122 -13.78 11.25 -5.35
N PHE A 123 -13.42 10.50 -6.39
CA PHE A 123 -12.05 10.14 -6.75
C PHE A 123 -11.69 10.68 -8.14
N ASP A 124 -12.32 11.75 -8.62
CA ASP A 124 -12.17 12.15 -10.03
C ASP A 124 -11.01 13.11 -10.29
N GLU A 125 -10.76 14.10 -9.43
CA GLU A 125 -9.73 15.13 -9.69
C GLU A 125 -8.67 15.25 -8.59
N THR A 126 -9.10 15.50 -7.34
CA THR A 126 -8.21 15.73 -6.20
C THR A 126 -8.66 14.91 -4.99
N LEU A 127 -7.69 14.43 -4.21
CA LEU A 127 -7.98 13.63 -3.02
C LEU A 127 -8.09 14.51 -1.78
N LEU A 128 -9.08 14.23 -0.94
CA LEU A 128 -9.30 14.88 0.35
C LEU A 128 -8.58 14.11 1.46
N PRO A 129 -7.68 14.74 2.23
CA PRO A 129 -6.93 14.02 3.25
C PRO A 129 -7.81 13.59 4.44
N MET A 130 -7.51 12.40 4.93
CA MET A 130 -7.99 11.87 6.20
C MET A 130 -7.27 12.51 7.39
N ASN A 131 -7.87 12.45 8.58
CA ASN A 131 -7.28 12.98 9.83
C ASN A 131 -6.39 11.96 10.55
N GLU A 132 -6.46 10.69 10.14
CA GLU A 132 -5.73 9.59 10.75
C GLU A 132 -5.09 8.71 9.68
N PRO A 133 -3.92 8.11 9.96
CA PRO A 133 -3.32 7.11 9.09
C PRO A 133 -4.09 5.79 9.17
N VAL A 134 -3.97 4.99 8.12
CA VAL A 134 -4.51 3.62 8.06
C VAL A 134 -3.40 2.62 8.42
N PHE A 135 -3.73 1.59 9.18
CA PHE A 135 -2.84 0.49 9.58
C PHE A 135 -3.47 -0.85 9.22
N TYR A 136 -2.70 -1.95 9.22
CA TYR A 136 -3.19 -3.23 8.68
C TYR A 136 -4.50 -3.71 9.33
N LYS A 137 -4.69 -3.41 10.62
CA LYS A 137 -5.90 -3.81 11.37
C LYS A 137 -7.16 -3.13 10.84
N ASP A 138 -7.03 -1.92 10.29
CA ASP A 138 -8.17 -1.17 9.76
C ASP A 138 -8.72 -1.80 8.46
N LEU A 139 -7.94 -2.66 7.79
CA LEU A 139 -8.38 -3.41 6.61
C LEU A 139 -8.95 -4.80 6.96
N LEU A 140 -9.01 -5.15 8.25
CA LEU A 140 -9.68 -6.37 8.68
C LEU A 140 -11.18 -6.09 8.85
N LEU A 141 -12.01 -6.80 8.09
CA LEU A 141 -13.46 -6.77 8.30
C LEU A 141 -13.84 -7.98 9.14
N ASP A 142 -14.43 -7.73 10.31
CA ASP A 142 -14.82 -8.79 11.26
C ASP A 142 -13.66 -9.75 11.62
N GLY A 143 -12.42 -9.21 11.65
CA GLY A 143 -11.19 -9.97 11.90
C GLY A 143 -10.68 -10.80 10.71
N GLN A 144 -11.30 -10.67 9.54
CA GLN A 144 -10.96 -11.42 8.32
C GLN A 144 -10.33 -10.51 7.25
N ILE A 145 -9.52 -11.13 6.39
CA ILE A 145 -8.94 -10.47 5.22
C ILE A 145 -9.90 -10.62 4.04
N GLU A 146 -10.53 -9.52 3.68
CA GLU A 146 -11.54 -9.49 2.62
C GLU A 146 -10.96 -9.23 1.23
N THR A 147 -11.83 -9.22 0.22
CA THR A 147 -11.45 -8.77 -1.14
C THR A 147 -11.42 -7.25 -1.21
N LEU A 148 -10.74 -6.71 -2.22
CA LEU A 148 -10.79 -5.28 -2.51
C LEU A 148 -12.24 -4.79 -2.71
N GLU A 149 -13.06 -5.53 -3.46
CA GLU A 149 -14.47 -5.19 -3.68
C GLU A 149 -15.29 -5.12 -2.37
N ASN A 150 -15.05 -6.04 -1.43
CA ASN A 150 -15.74 -6.02 -0.14
C ASN A 150 -15.27 -4.85 0.74
N LEU A 151 -13.97 -4.52 0.71
CA LEU A 151 -13.43 -3.35 1.38
C LEU A 151 -14.00 -2.05 0.81
N GLU A 152 -14.12 -1.90 -0.51
CA GLU A 152 -14.73 -0.71 -1.13
C GLU A 152 -16.15 -0.44 -0.63
N LYS A 153 -16.92 -1.51 -0.35
CA LYS A 153 -18.31 -1.40 0.12
C LYS A 153 -18.43 -1.12 1.62
N ARG A 154 -17.46 -1.58 2.42
CA ARG A 154 -17.59 -1.65 3.88
C ARG A 154 -16.58 -0.78 4.65
N PHE A 155 -15.49 -0.37 4.03
CA PHE A 155 -14.50 0.50 4.65
C PHE A 155 -15.03 1.94 4.72
N SER A 156 -15.34 2.41 5.92
CA SER A 156 -15.89 3.76 6.14
C SER A 156 -15.41 4.43 7.43
N GLU A 157 -14.71 3.73 8.32
CA GLU A 157 -14.35 4.27 9.64
C GLU A 157 -13.35 5.44 9.55
N LYS A 158 -12.36 5.35 8.65
CA LYS A 158 -11.31 6.37 8.49
C LYS A 158 -11.44 7.21 7.23
N GLY A 159 -12.24 6.76 6.28
CA GLY A 159 -12.40 7.34 4.96
C GLY A 159 -13.05 6.35 4.00
N TYR A 160 -12.97 6.64 2.70
CA TYR A 160 -13.46 5.79 1.63
C TYR A 160 -12.29 5.13 0.92
N LEU A 161 -12.43 3.84 0.68
CA LEU A 161 -11.49 3.05 -0.10
C LEU A 161 -12.06 2.84 -1.50
N LYS A 162 -11.25 3.07 -2.54
CA LYS A 162 -11.64 2.78 -3.92
C LYS A 162 -10.50 2.17 -4.73
N GLY A 163 -10.79 1.05 -5.39
CA GLY A 163 -9.96 0.47 -6.41
C GLY A 163 -9.89 1.39 -7.63
N VAL A 164 -8.69 1.60 -8.14
CA VAL A 164 -8.42 2.51 -9.25
C VAL A 164 -7.52 1.85 -10.28
N ASN A 165 -7.73 2.17 -11.55
CA ASN A 165 -6.80 1.73 -12.59
C ASN A 165 -5.47 2.48 -12.48
N ASN A 166 -4.41 1.90 -13.05
CA ASN A 166 -3.04 2.44 -12.98
C ASN A 166 -2.94 3.91 -13.41
N LYS A 167 -3.60 4.28 -14.52
CA LYS A 167 -3.57 5.66 -15.05
C LYS A 167 -4.18 6.64 -14.06
N LYS A 168 -5.35 6.30 -13.51
CA LYS A 168 -6.08 7.14 -12.55
C LYS A 168 -5.34 7.23 -11.21
N TYR A 169 -4.79 6.12 -10.74
CA TYR A 169 -3.96 6.06 -9.53
C TYR A 169 -2.79 7.04 -9.60
N HIS A 170 -1.97 6.96 -10.66
CA HIS A 170 -0.82 7.86 -10.81
C HIS A 170 -1.23 9.31 -11.08
N HIS A 171 -2.33 9.54 -11.80
CA HIS A 171 -2.85 10.89 -12.00
C HIS A 171 -3.22 11.54 -10.66
N LEU A 172 -4.05 10.89 -9.84
CA LEU A 172 -4.48 11.39 -8.53
C LEU A 172 -3.31 11.58 -7.56
N PHE A 173 -2.34 10.66 -7.60
CA PHE A 173 -1.12 10.78 -6.81
C PHE A 173 -0.34 12.05 -7.18
N LEU A 174 -0.10 12.28 -8.48
CA LEU A 174 0.65 13.45 -8.94
C LEU A 174 -0.11 14.76 -8.71
N THR A 175 -1.42 14.80 -8.93
CA THR A 175 -2.21 16.03 -8.77
C THR A 175 -2.42 16.42 -7.31
N THR A 176 -2.48 15.46 -6.39
CA THR A 176 -2.71 15.72 -4.97
C THR A 176 -1.41 15.88 -4.18
N VAL A 177 -0.45 14.97 -4.37
CA VAL A 177 0.77 14.91 -3.55
C VAL A 177 1.87 15.79 -4.13
N TYR A 178 1.95 15.92 -5.45
CA TYR A 178 2.97 16.72 -6.14
C TYR A 178 2.46 18.07 -6.66
N SER A 179 1.25 18.49 -6.28
CA SER A 179 0.74 19.82 -6.66
C SER A 179 1.64 20.92 -6.09
N PRO A 180 2.19 21.81 -6.94
CA PRO A 180 3.07 22.89 -6.51
C PRO A 180 2.38 23.95 -5.66
#